data_AF-A0A124G3R4-F1
#
_entry.id   AF-A0A124G3R4-F1
#
_cell.length_a   1.000
_cell.length_b   1.000
_cell.length_c   1.000
_cell.angle_alpha   90.00
_cell.angle_beta   90.00
_cell.angle_gamma   90.00
#
_symmetry.space_group_name_H-M   'P 1'
#
loop_
_entity.id
_entity.type
_entity.pdbx_description
1 polymer ?
#
loop_
_entity_poly.entity_id
_entity_poly.type
_entity_poly.pdbx_seq_one_letter_code
_entity_poly.pdbx_strand_id
1 'polypeptide(L)'
;MTWHDLMLTMGSVMGAFALLPQVWSGFVNRNGAIEPTTAMMNVAIMVAVGITYYDLGLRRSAAAIMALGALWGVLLYQNAIY
;
A
#
# COMPACT_ATOMS: atom_id res chain seq x y z
N MET A 1 -10.67 -18.90 12.03
CA MET A 1 -9.99 -18.84 10.73
C MET A 1 -10.99 -19.24 9.67
N THR A 2 -11.64 -18.30 8.99
CA THR A 2 -12.82 -18.68 8.18
C THR A 2 -12.86 -18.08 6.78
N TRP A 3 -12.72 -16.77 6.57
CA TRP A 3 -12.65 -16.22 5.20
C TRP A 3 -12.11 -14.80 5.15
N HIS A 4 -12.45 -13.99 6.17
CA HIS A 4 -11.95 -12.62 6.33
C HIS A 4 -10.42 -12.54 6.39
N ASP A 5 -9.79 -13.44 7.14
CA ASP A 5 -8.31 -13.49 7.26
C ASP A 5 -7.64 -13.76 5.89
N LEU A 6 -8.25 -14.63 5.07
CA LEU A 6 -7.75 -14.92 3.73
C LEU A 6 -7.91 -13.71 2.81
N MET A 7 -9.08 -13.07 2.84
CA MET A 7 -9.36 -11.86 2.05
C MET A 7 -8.41 -10.71 2.40
N LEU A 8 -8.16 -10.48 3.69
CA LEU A 8 -7.19 -9.48 4.15
C LEU A 8 -5.77 -9.80 3.67
N THR A 9 -5.38 -11.07 3.72
CA THR A 9 -4.06 -11.51 3.26
C THR A 9 -3.91 -11.34 1.74
N MET A 10 -4.90 -11.78 0.96
CA MET A 10 -4.90 -11.61 -0.50
C MET A 10 -4.87 -10.13 -0.89
N GLY A 11 -5.70 -9.30 -0.26
CA GLY A 11 -5.70 -7.86 -0.50
C GLY A 11 -4.36 -7.21 -0.19
N SER A 12 -3.71 -7.61 0.91
CA SER A 12 -2.37 -7.13 1.28
C SER A 12 -1.31 -7.52 0.26
N VAL A 13 -1.32 -8.76 -0.23
CA VAL A 13 -0.39 -9.25 -1.26
C VAL A 13 -0.62 -8.54 -2.59
N MET A 14 -1.88 -8.36 -2.99
CA MET A 14 -2.23 -7.63 -4.22
C MET A 14 -1.79 -6.16 -4.15
N GLY A 15 -1.99 -5.51 -3.01
CA GLY A 15 -1.51 -4.13 -2.78
C GLY A 15 0.01 -4.02 -2.86
N ALA A 16 0.74 -5.03 -2.41
CA ALA A 16 2.19 -5.08 -2.56
C ALA A 16 2.63 -5.31 -4.01
N PHE A 17 1.96 -6.23 -4.71
CA PHE A 17 2.27 -6.52 -6.10
C PHE A 17 1.96 -5.33 -7.02
N ALA A 18 0.86 -4.61 -6.76
CA ALA A 18 0.47 -3.40 -7.48
C ALA A 18 1.51 -2.27 -7.35
N LEU A 19 2.36 -2.30 -6.32
CA LEU A 19 3.41 -1.32 -6.07
C LEU A 19 4.60 -1.49 -7.03
N LEU A 20 4.89 -2.71 -7.49
CA LEU A 20 6.04 -3.03 -8.37
C LEU A 20 6.07 -2.21 -9.67
N PRO A 21 5.02 -2.21 -10.53
CA PRO A 21 5.04 -1.42 -11.75
C PRO A 21 5.10 0.09 -11.47
N GLN A 22 4.58 0.52 -10.32
CA GLN A 22 4.56 1.92 -9.92
C GLN A 22 5.93 2.41 -9.45
N VAL A 23 6.69 1.57 -8.75
CA VAL A 23 8.09 1.87 -8.44
C VAL A 23 8.90 1.93 -9.72
N TRP A 24 8.68 1.00 -10.66
CA TRP A 24 9.41 1.03 -11.93
C TRP A 24 9.09 2.30 -12.74
N SER A 25 7.82 2.60 -12.96
CA SER A 25 7.42 3.79 -13.73
C SER A 25 7.73 5.10 -13.02
N GLY A 26 7.46 5.16 -11.72
CA GLY A 26 7.70 6.32 -10.86
C GLY A 26 9.19 6.56 -10.64
N PHE A 27 9.92 5.64 -10.01
CA PHE A 27 11.33 5.84 -9.62
C PHE A 27 12.33 5.61 -10.74
N VAL A 28 12.17 4.53 -11.52
CA VAL A 28 13.17 4.20 -12.55
C VAL A 28 13.01 5.12 -13.76
N ASN A 29 11.79 5.28 -14.25
CA ASN A 29 11.53 6.10 -15.43
C ASN A 29 11.26 7.58 -15.12
N ARG A 30 10.96 7.95 -13.86
CA ARG A 30 10.69 9.35 -13.44
C ARG A 30 9.54 10.02 -14.18
N ASN A 31 8.52 9.24 -14.54
CA ASN A 31 7.43 9.72 -15.39
C ASN A 31 6.23 10.30 -14.61
N GLY A 32 6.27 10.32 -13.28
CA GLY A 32 5.13 10.78 -12.47
C GLY A 32 3.83 10.01 -12.79
N ALA A 33 3.90 8.79 -13.32
CA ALA A 33 2.77 8.16 -14.02
C ALA A 33 1.60 7.73 -13.11
N ILE A 34 1.74 7.86 -11.79
CA ILE A 34 0.67 7.54 -10.85
C ILE A 34 -0.33 8.68 -10.78
N GLU A 35 -1.61 8.37 -10.89
CA GLU A 35 -2.64 9.35 -10.57
C GLU A 35 -2.65 9.58 -9.04
N PRO A 36 -2.57 10.82 -8.53
CA PRO A 36 -2.53 11.10 -7.09
C PRO A 36 -3.68 10.43 -6.31
N THR A 37 -4.86 10.40 -6.92
CA THR A 37 -6.06 9.74 -6.38
C THR A 37 -5.82 8.26 -6.11
N THR A 38 -5.18 7.55 -7.04
CA THR A 38 -4.84 6.12 -6.90
C THR A 38 -3.88 5.89 -5.74
N ALA A 39 -2.83 6.72 -5.61
CA ALA A 39 -1.89 6.60 -4.52
C ALA A 39 -2.54 6.94 -3.16
N MET A 40 -3.31 8.03 -3.07
CA MET A 40 -4.04 8.39 -1.86
C MET A 40 -5.02 7.30 -1.41
N MET A 41 -5.78 6.71 -2.34
CA MET A 41 -6.68 5.60 -2.03
C MET A 41 -5.92 4.39 -1.48
N ASN A 42 -4.79 4.03 -2.10
CA ASN A 42 -3.97 2.91 -1.61
C ASN A 42 -3.39 3.20 -0.22
N VAL A 43 -2.89 4.41 0.05
CA VAL A 43 -2.43 4.81 1.40
C VAL A 43 -3.56 4.64 2.42
N ALA A 44 -4.75 5.16 2.13
CA ALA A 44 -5.90 5.10 3.04
C ALA A 44 -6.33 3.65 3.33
N ILE A 45 -6.40 2.81 2.29
CA ILE A 45 -6.75 1.38 2.43
C ILE A 45 -5.71 0.66 3.30
N MET A 46 -4.41 0.88 3.06
CA MET A 46 -3.36 0.22 3.83
C MET A 46 -3.34 0.66 5.30
N VAL A 47 -3.66 1.92 5.59
CA VAL A 47 -3.82 2.41 6.96
C VAL A 47 -5.02 1.74 7.65
N ALA A 48 -6.17 1.66 6.97
CA ALA A 48 -7.36 1.00 7.51
C ALA A 48 -7.11 -0.50 7.80
N VAL A 49 -6.44 -1.20 6.88
CA VAL A 49 -6.04 -2.60 7.07
C VAL A 49 -5.02 -2.74 8.20
N GLY A 50 -4.10 -1.79 8.34
CA GLY A 50 -3.13 -1.75 9.44
C GLY A 50 -3.76 -1.62 10.81
N ILE A 51 -4.76 -0.74 10.95
CA ILE A 51 -5.56 -0.60 12.16
C ILE A 51 -6.29 -1.92 12.45
N THR A 52 -6.90 -2.54 11.44
CA THR A 52 -7.60 -3.82 11.57
C THR A 52 -6.66 -4.93 12.06
N TYR A 53 -5.44 -5.04 11.50
CA TYR A 53 -4.45 -6.01 11.98
C TYR A 53 -3.96 -5.71 13.39
N TYR A 54 -3.84 -4.43 13.76
CA TYR A 54 -3.44 -4.05 15.11
C TYR A 54 -4.51 -4.44 16.15
N ASP A 55 -5.78 -4.18 15.85
CA ASP A 55 -6.93 -4.55 16.69
C ASP A 55 -7.07 -6.07 16.85
N LEU A 56 -6.72 -6.84 15.80
CA LEU A 56 -6.65 -8.31 15.84
C LEU A 56 -5.41 -8.84 16.59
N GLY A 57 -4.54 -7.99 17.12
CA GLY A 57 -3.31 -8.38 17.82
C GLY A 57 -2.17 -8.83 16.89
N LEU A 58 -2.36 -8.73 15.57
CA LEU A 58 -1.39 -9.13 14.53
C LEU A 58 -0.35 -8.02 14.28
N ARG A 59 0.42 -7.69 15.32
CA ARG A 59 1.35 -6.54 15.31
C ARG A 59 2.37 -6.56 14.16
N ARG A 60 2.86 -7.74 13.77
CA ARG A 60 3.80 -7.88 12.64
C ARG A 60 3.15 -7.56 11.31
N SER A 61 1.93 -8.06 11.09
CA SER A 61 1.15 -7.78 9.87
C SER A 61 0.74 -6.31 9.81
N ALA A 62 0.35 -5.73 10.95
CA ALA A 62 0.07 -4.31 11.06
C ALA A 62 1.30 -3.46 10.68
N ALA A 63 2.48 -3.78 11.21
CA ALA A 63 3.71 -3.06 10.86
C ALA A 63 4.05 -3.20 9.36
N ALA A 64 3.91 -4.40 8.80
CA ALA A 64 4.19 -4.66 7.38
C ALA A 64 3.25 -3.87 6.45
N ILE A 65 1.95 -3.86 6.73
CA ILE A 65 0.98 -3.14 5.89
C ILE A 65 1.10 -1.62 6.05
N MET A 66 1.45 -1.13 7.24
CA MET A 66 1.74 0.29 7.45
C MET A 66 3.00 0.74 6.71
N ALA A 67 4.05 -0.09 6.69
CA ALA A 67 5.23 0.16 5.86
C ALA A 67 4.87 0.19 4.37
N LEU A 68 3.97 -0.70 3.93
CA LEU A 68 3.46 -0.69 2.56
C LEU A 68 2.68 0.59 2.24
N GLY A 69 1.81 1.04 3.15
CA GLY A 69 1.12 2.33 3.05
C GLY A 69 2.10 3.51 2.96
N ALA A 70 3.18 3.49 3.74
CA ALA A 70 4.23 4.50 3.65
C ALA A 70 4.90 4.52 2.27
N LEU A 71 5.19 3.35 1.66
CA LEU A 71 5.75 3.28 0.30
C LEU A 71 4.81 3.89 -0.75
N TRP A 72 3.51 3.64 -0.65
CA TRP A 72 2.52 4.32 -1.50
C TRP A 72 2.50 5.83 -1.28
N GLY A 73 2.69 6.28 -0.03
CA GLY A 73 2.83 7.71 0.31
C GLY A 73 4.07 8.34 -0.30
N VAL A 74 5.19 7.61 -0.37
CA VAL A 74 6.40 8.08 -1.05
C VAL A 74 6.14 8.23 -2.56
N LEU A 75 5.43 7.29 -3.19
CA LEU A 75 5.04 7.41 -4.60
C LEU A 75 4.13 8.61 -4.86
N LEU A 76 3.20 8.91 -3.93
CA LEU A 76 2.38 10.12 -4.00
C LEU A 76 3.25 11.38 -3.99
N TYR A 77 4.19 11.47 -3.05
CA TYR A 77 5.11 12.59 -2.96
C TYR A 77 6.00 12.70 -4.21
N GLN A 78 6.41 11.57 -4.77
CA GLN A 78 7.19 11.53 -6.00
C GLN A 78 6.43 12.12 -7.19
N ASN A 79 5.14 11.78 -7.35
CA ASN A 79 4.31 12.38 -8.39
C ASN A 79 4.16 13.91 -8.23
N ALA A 80 4.25 14.45 -7.02
CA ALA A 80 4.22 15.90 -6.83
C ALA A 80 5.51 16.62 -7.29
N ILE A 81 6.63 15.88 -7.45
CA ILE A 81 7.94 16.42 -7.85
C ILE A 81 8.15 16.33 -9.36
N TYR A 82 7.71 15.22 -9.99
CA TYR A 82 7.92 14.91 -11.41
C TYR A 82 6.62 15.06 -12.19
#